data_AF-A0A359LZ02-F1
#
_entry.id   AF-A0A359LZ02-F1
#
_cell.length_a   1.000
_cell.length_b   1.000
_cell.length_c   1.000
_cell.angle_alpha   90.00
_cell.angle_beta   90.00
_cell.angle_gamma   90.00
#
_symmetry.space_group_name_H-M   'P 1'
#
loop_
_entity.id
_entity.type
_entity.pdbx_description
1 polymer ?
#
loop_
_entity_poly.entity_id
_entity_poly.type
_entity_poly.pdbx_seq_one_letter_code
_entity_poly.pdbx_strand_id
1 'polypeptide(L)'
;AYCQDNEIGWINWSPEARDEGMLRFFRLLIAFRRSNALLRRATFAHNGEIHIDWHGVETGWPDWSHNSHSLAMQLSGPGLGEIYVVANAYWEPLKFALPKPTEAARWMRFVDTTYESPDDVLEEKDLRPLPDPLHYRVGPRSVVILVAR
;
A
#
# COMPACT_ATOMS: atom_id res chain seq x y z
N ALA A 1 15.89 -16.25 -17.95
CA ALA A 1 16.73 -16.32 -19.16
C ALA A 1 18.18 -16.64 -18.76
N TYR A 2 18.47 -17.88 -18.31
CA TYR A 2 19.77 -18.22 -17.70
C TYR A 2 20.92 -18.39 -18.72
N CYS A 3 20.65 -18.98 -19.90
CA CYS A 3 21.64 -19.18 -20.96
C CYS A 3 21.47 -18.20 -22.14
N GLN A 4 20.86 -17.04 -21.92
CA GLN A 4 20.54 -16.09 -23.00
C GLN A 4 21.37 -14.82 -22.80
N ASP A 5 22.36 -14.62 -23.67
CA ASP A 5 23.09 -13.35 -23.78
C ASP A 5 22.57 -12.58 -25.00
N ASN A 6 21.37 -12.03 -24.85
CA ASN A 6 20.65 -11.26 -25.86
C ASN A 6 19.61 -10.34 -25.18
N GLU A 7 18.77 -9.70 -25.98
CA GLU A 7 17.80 -8.69 -25.56
C GLU A 7 16.78 -9.19 -24.53
N ILE A 8 16.60 -10.51 -24.38
CA ILE A 8 15.76 -11.08 -23.31
C ILE A 8 16.42 -10.91 -21.93
N GLY A 9 17.75 -10.91 -21.87
CA GLY A 9 18.53 -10.78 -20.63
C GLY A 9 19.04 -9.36 -20.35
N TRP A 10 19.16 -8.53 -21.37
CA TRP A 10 19.69 -7.16 -21.23
C TRP A 10 18.64 -6.18 -20.72
N ILE A 11 19.09 -5.14 -20.00
CA ILE A 11 18.22 -4.02 -19.60
C ILE A 11 17.94 -3.15 -20.82
N ASN A 12 16.66 -2.99 -21.17
CA ASN A 12 16.24 -2.00 -22.15
C ASN A 12 16.19 -0.60 -21.50
N TRP A 13 17.03 0.32 -21.99
CA TRP A 13 17.09 1.71 -21.52
C TRP A 13 16.22 2.69 -22.32
N SER A 14 15.49 2.20 -23.33
CA SER A 14 14.54 2.97 -24.12
C SER A 14 13.11 2.50 -23.82
N PRO A 15 12.52 2.94 -22.69
CA PRO A 15 11.20 2.48 -22.23
C PRO A 15 10.08 2.92 -23.17
N GLU A 16 9.05 2.08 -23.31
CA GLU A 16 7.77 2.50 -23.89
C GLU A 16 6.95 3.28 -22.85
N ALA A 17 5.87 3.95 -23.26
CA ALA A 17 5.03 4.75 -22.35
C ALA A 17 4.52 3.95 -21.12
N ARG A 18 4.24 2.64 -21.29
CA ARG A 18 3.87 1.76 -20.16
C ARG A 18 5.00 1.58 -19.16
N ASP A 19 6.24 1.48 -19.64
CA ASP A 19 7.42 1.34 -18.81
C ASP A 19 7.71 2.63 -18.04
N GLU A 20 7.37 3.79 -18.60
CA GLU A 20 7.46 5.08 -17.90
C GLU A 20 6.51 5.14 -16.69
N GLY A 21 5.27 4.67 -16.84
CA GLY A 21 4.30 4.57 -15.75
C GLY A 21 4.79 3.65 -14.62
N MET A 22 5.28 2.45 -14.98
CA MET A 22 5.86 1.52 -14.00
C MET A 22 7.11 2.10 -13.32
N LEU A 23 7.99 2.74 -14.08
CA LEU A 23 9.19 3.39 -13.54
C LEU A 23 8.81 4.49 -12.55
N ARG A 24 7.83 5.33 -12.89
CA ARG A 24 7.29 6.35 -11.99
C ARG A 24 6.73 5.71 -10.72
N PHE A 25 5.92 4.67 -10.86
CA PHE A 25 5.30 3.96 -9.74
C PHE A 25 6.36 3.48 -8.74
N PHE A 26 7.35 2.73 -9.22
CA PHE A 26 8.40 2.18 -8.36
C PHE A 26 9.33 3.26 -7.81
N ARG A 27 9.63 4.32 -8.55
CA ARG A 27 10.42 5.45 -8.03
C ARG A 27 9.75 6.10 -6.82
N LEU A 28 8.45 6.37 -6.90
CA LEU A 28 7.68 6.95 -5.80
C LEU A 28 7.54 5.98 -4.64
N LEU A 29 7.26 4.69 -4.89
CA LEU A 29 7.15 3.68 -3.84
C LEU A 29 8.47 3.44 -3.09
N ILE A 30 9.61 3.43 -3.80
CA ILE A 30 10.95 3.32 -3.21
C ILE A 30 11.25 4.56 -2.35
N ALA A 31 10.96 5.77 -2.87
CA ALA A 31 11.15 7.00 -2.11
C ALA A 31 10.32 7.00 -0.82
N PHE A 32 9.05 6.61 -0.91
CA PHE A 32 8.14 6.44 0.22
C PHE A 32 8.67 5.43 1.24
N ARG A 33 9.08 4.23 0.81
CA ARG A 33 9.69 3.24 1.71
C ARG A 33 10.92 3.80 2.43
N ARG A 34 11.76 4.58 1.75
CA ARG A 34 12.97 5.18 2.34
C ARG A 34 12.66 6.26 3.36
N SER A 35 11.62 7.08 3.13
CA SER A 35 11.23 8.16 4.05
C SER A 35 10.43 7.68 5.27
N ASN A 36 9.79 6.50 5.21
CA ASN A 36 8.94 6.02 6.29
C ASN A 36 9.65 5.00 7.20
N ALA A 37 9.93 5.38 8.45
CA ALA A 37 10.58 4.51 9.44
C ALA A 37 9.74 3.27 9.79
N LEU A 38 8.40 3.39 9.77
CA LEU A 38 7.46 2.28 9.99
C LEU A 38 7.75 1.06 9.10
N LEU A 39 8.26 1.28 7.88
CA LEU A 39 8.52 0.22 6.90
C LEU A 39 9.96 -0.31 6.95
N ARG A 40 10.81 0.23 7.81
CA ARG A 40 12.26 -0.03 7.84
C ARG A 40 12.79 -0.45 9.20
N ARG A 41 11.96 -1.07 10.05
CA ARG A 41 12.43 -1.60 11.34
C ARG A 41 13.55 -2.62 11.14
N ALA A 42 14.55 -2.56 12.03
CA ALA A 42 15.68 -3.49 12.01
C ALA A 42 15.37 -4.85 12.66
N THR A 43 14.38 -4.91 13.55
CA THR A 43 14.06 -6.11 14.32
C THR A 43 12.57 -6.37 14.41
N PHE A 44 12.17 -7.62 14.64
CA PHE A 44 10.78 -8.00 14.94
C PHE A 44 10.42 -7.93 16.43
N ALA A 45 11.38 -7.54 17.28
CA ALA A 45 11.15 -7.43 18.72
C ALA A 45 10.00 -6.47 19.01
N HIS A 46 9.09 -6.87 19.89
CA HIS A 46 7.97 -6.04 20.32
C HIS A 46 8.44 -5.11 21.44
N ASN A 47 9.09 -4.02 21.06
CA ASN A 47 9.64 -3.00 21.98
C ASN A 47 8.71 -1.78 22.16
N GLY A 48 7.51 -1.81 21.57
CA GLY A 48 6.52 -0.73 21.66
C GLY A 48 6.76 0.46 20.72
N GLU A 49 7.74 0.39 19.82
CA GLU A 49 8.02 1.50 18.89
C GLU A 49 7.13 1.49 17.64
N ILE A 50 6.80 0.29 17.15
CA ILE A 50 5.95 0.09 15.97
C ILE A 50 4.92 -0.98 16.29
N HIS A 51 3.66 -0.63 16.16
CA HIS A 51 2.52 -1.51 16.29
C HIS A 51 2.05 -1.97 14.91
N ILE A 52 1.60 -3.23 14.85
CA ILE A 52 1.04 -3.85 13.66
C ILE A 52 -0.29 -4.47 14.07
N ASP A 53 -1.38 -3.92 13.57
CA ASP A 53 -2.72 -4.45 13.74
C ASP A 53 -3.18 -5.08 12.42
N TRP A 54 -3.74 -6.29 12.51
CA TRP A 54 -4.24 -7.02 11.35
C TRP A 54 -5.75 -6.93 11.28
N HIS A 55 -6.28 -6.75 10.08
CA HIS A 55 -7.71 -6.60 9.83
C HIS A 55 -8.12 -7.43 8.61
N GLY A 56 -9.41 -7.75 8.52
CA GLY A 56 -10.04 -8.28 7.33
C GLY A 56 -10.85 -7.18 6.64
N VAL A 57 -11.94 -7.57 5.98
CA VAL A 57 -12.95 -6.61 5.48
C VAL A 57 -13.50 -5.76 6.63
N GLU A 58 -13.62 -6.35 7.83
CA GLU A 58 -13.97 -5.66 9.07
C GLU A 58 -12.73 -5.39 9.93
N THR A 59 -12.72 -4.25 10.63
CA THR A 59 -11.60 -3.84 11.48
C THR A 59 -11.40 -4.81 12.65
N GLY A 60 -10.21 -5.39 12.76
CA GLY A 60 -9.83 -6.26 13.89
C GLY A 60 -10.24 -7.71 13.71
N TRP A 61 -10.84 -8.05 12.57
CA TRP A 61 -11.30 -9.40 12.23
C TRP A 61 -10.61 -9.92 10.95
N PRO A 62 -9.30 -10.21 11.01
CA PRO A 62 -8.60 -10.82 9.89
C PRO A 62 -9.07 -12.26 9.64
N ASP A 63 -9.18 -12.63 8.37
CA ASP A 63 -9.44 -14.02 7.95
C ASP A 63 -8.12 -14.74 7.67
N TRP A 64 -7.77 -15.65 8.57
CA TRP A 64 -6.57 -16.51 8.48
C TRP A 64 -6.85 -17.88 7.87
N SER A 65 -8.07 -18.13 7.38
CA SER A 65 -8.42 -19.39 6.76
C SER A 65 -7.65 -19.61 5.45
N HIS A 66 -7.52 -20.87 5.04
CA HIS A 66 -6.85 -21.23 3.79
C HIS A 66 -7.51 -20.65 2.53
N ASN A 67 -8.79 -20.27 2.61
CA ASN A 67 -9.55 -19.71 1.50
C ASN A 67 -9.60 -18.19 1.53
N SER A 68 -8.89 -17.55 2.47
CA SER A 68 -8.82 -16.10 2.55
C SER A 68 -8.16 -15.53 1.28
N HIS A 69 -8.80 -14.50 0.72
CA HIS A 69 -8.32 -13.80 -0.46
C HIS A 69 -8.10 -12.31 -0.20
N SER A 70 -8.11 -11.89 1.07
CA SER A 70 -8.00 -10.47 1.39
C SER A 70 -7.41 -10.27 2.78
N LEU A 71 -6.52 -9.29 2.91
CA LEU A 71 -5.88 -8.97 4.19
C LEU A 71 -5.58 -7.48 4.26
N ALA A 72 -5.73 -6.90 5.45
CA ALA A 72 -5.33 -5.54 5.72
C ALA A 72 -4.44 -5.45 6.96
N MET A 73 -3.58 -4.44 6.99
CA MET A 73 -2.60 -4.21 8.03
C MET A 73 -2.47 -2.71 8.31
N GLN A 74 -2.61 -2.32 9.58
CA GLN A 74 -2.28 -1.00 10.08
C GLN A 74 -0.89 -1.04 10.73
N LEU A 75 -0.02 -0.12 10.32
CA LEU A 75 1.28 0.15 10.94
C LEU A 75 1.19 1.51 11.62
N SER A 76 1.56 1.59 12.89
CA SER A 76 1.57 2.85 13.65
C SER A 76 2.77 2.90 14.59
N GLY A 77 3.18 4.10 14.99
CA GLY A 77 4.26 4.30 15.96
C GLY A 77 4.29 5.74 16.47
N PRO A 78 4.64 5.99 17.74
CA PRO A 78 4.66 7.34 18.30
C PRO A 78 5.52 8.30 17.47
N GLY A 79 4.93 9.37 16.94
CA GLY A 79 5.63 10.35 16.10
C GLY A 79 6.07 9.84 14.72
N LEU A 80 5.70 8.61 14.32
CA LEU A 80 6.03 8.01 13.03
C LEU A 80 4.87 8.03 12.02
N GLY A 81 3.69 8.48 12.46
CA GLY A 81 2.46 8.47 11.69
C GLY A 81 1.83 7.08 11.58
N GLU A 82 0.94 6.91 10.62
CA GLU A 82 0.27 5.63 10.38
C GLU A 82 0.11 5.31 8.89
N ILE A 83 0.19 4.02 8.59
CA ILE A 83 0.04 3.47 7.25
C ILE A 83 -0.98 2.34 7.33
N TYR A 84 -1.96 2.33 6.43
CA TYR A 84 -2.90 1.23 6.27
C TYR A 84 -2.69 0.59 4.90
N VAL A 85 -2.35 -0.69 4.87
CA VAL A 85 -2.13 -1.46 3.66
C VAL A 85 -3.24 -2.47 3.50
N VAL A 86 -3.85 -2.54 2.32
CA VAL A 86 -4.85 -3.55 1.97
C VAL A 86 -4.40 -4.30 0.73
N ALA A 87 -4.46 -5.63 0.78
CA ALA A 87 -4.30 -6.48 -0.38
C ALA A 87 -5.60 -7.26 -0.61
N ASN A 88 -6.23 -7.02 -1.76
CA ASN A 88 -7.38 -7.78 -2.22
C ASN A 88 -6.95 -8.72 -3.36
N ALA A 89 -6.71 -9.97 -3.03
CA ALA A 89 -6.49 -11.03 -4.01
C ALA A 89 -7.82 -11.68 -4.46
N TYR A 90 -8.99 -11.19 -4.06
CA TYR A 90 -10.27 -11.68 -4.56
C TYR A 90 -10.55 -11.15 -5.98
N TRP A 91 -11.48 -11.81 -6.69
CA TRP A 91 -11.84 -11.45 -8.07
C TRP A 91 -12.92 -10.36 -8.17
N GLU A 92 -13.54 -9.98 -7.06
CA GLU A 92 -14.47 -8.85 -6.97
C GLU A 92 -13.93 -7.74 -6.06
N PRO A 93 -14.42 -6.50 -6.24
CA PRO A 93 -14.10 -5.43 -5.30
C PRO A 93 -14.70 -5.71 -3.92
N LEU A 94 -13.93 -5.40 -2.88
CA LEU A 94 -14.34 -5.53 -1.48
C LEU A 94 -14.38 -4.15 -0.82
N LYS A 95 -15.33 -3.93 0.10
CA LYS A 95 -15.46 -2.69 0.87
C LYS A 95 -14.88 -2.89 2.26
N PHE A 96 -13.68 -2.39 2.49
CA PHE A 96 -12.99 -2.51 3.77
C PHE A 96 -13.45 -1.42 4.74
N ALA A 97 -13.74 -1.79 5.98
CA ALA A 97 -13.85 -0.86 7.10
C ALA A 97 -12.45 -0.36 7.50
N LEU A 98 -12.33 0.95 7.69
CA LEU A 98 -11.08 1.60 8.07
C LEU A 98 -11.02 1.79 9.59
N PRO A 99 -9.90 1.45 10.24
CA PRO A 99 -9.70 1.79 11.64
C PRO A 99 -9.63 3.31 11.77
N LYS A 100 -10.04 3.82 12.93
CA LYS A 100 -9.89 5.24 13.21
C LYS A 100 -8.40 5.58 13.36
N PRO A 101 -7.85 6.53 12.58
CA PRO A 101 -6.50 7.01 12.81
C PRO A 101 -6.33 7.54 14.24
N THR A 102 -5.14 7.36 14.78
CA THR A 102 -4.64 8.08 15.95
C THR A 102 -4.57 9.59 15.65
N GLU A 103 -4.59 10.41 16.71
CA GLU A 103 -4.34 11.86 16.64
C GLU A 103 -5.12 12.67 15.58
N ALA A 104 -6.44 12.84 15.69
CA ALA A 104 -7.26 13.75 14.84
C ALA A 104 -7.00 13.73 13.31
N ALA A 105 -6.33 12.68 12.82
CA ALA A 105 -5.84 12.56 11.45
C ALA A 105 -6.92 11.98 10.54
N ARG A 106 -6.68 12.06 9.25
CA ARG A 106 -7.53 11.50 8.20
C ARG A 106 -6.73 10.60 7.30
N TRP A 107 -7.35 9.49 6.90
CA TRP A 107 -6.79 8.65 5.86
C TRP A 107 -6.75 9.41 4.53
N MET A 108 -5.62 9.30 3.84
CA MET A 108 -5.39 9.79 2.48
C MET A 108 -4.89 8.64 1.61
N ARG A 109 -5.37 8.56 0.36
CA ARG A 109 -4.93 7.52 -0.59
C ARG A 109 -3.55 7.84 -1.14
N PHE A 110 -2.55 7.01 -0.83
CA PHE A 110 -1.22 7.11 -1.43
C PHE A 110 -1.07 6.21 -2.65
N VAL A 111 -1.46 4.94 -2.55
CA VAL A 111 -1.42 3.96 -3.66
C VAL A 111 -2.79 3.30 -3.80
N ASP A 112 -3.22 3.10 -5.03
CA ASP A 112 -4.31 2.18 -5.38
C ASP A 112 -4.06 1.62 -6.79
N THR A 113 -3.65 0.35 -6.85
CA THR A 113 -3.28 -0.30 -8.11
C THR A 113 -4.46 -0.61 -9.04
N THR A 114 -5.68 -0.20 -8.69
CA THR A 114 -6.86 -0.26 -9.57
C THR A 114 -6.84 0.86 -10.62
N TYR A 115 -6.14 1.96 -10.34
CA TYR A 115 -6.03 3.10 -11.24
C TYR A 115 -4.82 2.95 -12.18
N GLU A 116 -4.87 3.62 -13.32
CA GLU A 116 -3.72 3.75 -14.22
C GLU A 116 -2.80 4.89 -13.78
N SER A 117 -1.55 4.88 -14.24
CA SER A 117 -0.66 6.01 -14.03
C SER A 117 -1.22 7.28 -14.69
N PRO A 118 -1.19 8.44 -14.02
CA PRO A 118 -0.45 8.74 -12.79
C PRO A 118 -1.23 8.56 -11.47
N ASP A 119 -2.48 8.10 -11.52
CA ASP A 119 -3.37 8.04 -10.35
C ASP A 119 -3.16 6.81 -9.46
N ASP A 120 -2.44 5.81 -9.97
CA ASP A 120 -1.99 4.58 -9.30
C ASP A 120 -1.15 4.83 -8.02
N VAL A 121 -0.35 5.89 -8.02
CA VAL A 121 0.42 6.38 -6.86
C VAL A 121 0.50 7.89 -6.88
N LEU A 122 0.19 8.54 -5.76
CA LEU A 122 0.17 10.00 -5.64
C LEU A 122 1.43 10.54 -4.98
N GLU A 123 1.84 11.75 -5.36
CA GLU A 123 2.86 12.51 -4.61
C GLU A 123 2.23 13.16 -3.36
N GLU A 124 3.05 13.50 -2.36
CA GLU A 124 2.58 14.09 -1.09
C GLU A 124 1.70 15.35 -1.30
N LYS A 125 2.06 16.18 -2.28
CA LYS A 125 1.32 17.41 -2.63
C LYS A 125 -0.10 17.14 -3.18
N ASP A 126 -0.33 15.95 -3.71
CA ASP A 126 -1.57 15.55 -4.37
C ASP A 126 -2.47 14.69 -3.47
N LEU A 127 -1.97 14.30 -2.28
CA LEU A 127 -2.78 13.58 -1.30
C LEU A 127 -3.98 14.43 -0.85
N ARG A 128 -5.13 13.76 -0.74
CA ARG A 128 -6.39 14.35 -0.26
C ARG A 128 -7.04 13.40 0.74
N PRO A 129 -7.74 13.92 1.76
CA PRO A 129 -8.56 13.09 2.63
C PRO A 129 -9.57 12.26 1.85
N LEU A 130 -9.78 11.01 2.29
CA LEU A 130 -10.82 10.16 1.74
C LEU A 130 -12.21 10.79 1.92
N PRO A 131 -13.11 10.69 0.92
CA PRO A 131 -14.49 11.14 1.05
C PRO A 131 -15.28 10.38 2.13
N ASP A 132 -15.07 9.07 2.21
CA ASP A 132 -15.60 8.21 3.28
C ASP A 132 -14.46 7.90 4.27
N PRO A 133 -14.49 8.42 5.52
CA PRO A 133 -13.45 8.17 6.50
C PRO A 133 -13.57 6.78 7.16
N LEU A 134 -14.68 6.08 6.97
CA LEU A 134 -14.98 4.80 7.61
C LEU A 134 -14.76 3.61 6.69
N HIS A 135 -14.77 3.80 5.38
CA HIS A 135 -14.60 2.70 4.44
C HIS A 135 -13.79 3.07 3.20
N TYR A 136 -13.15 2.07 2.62
CA TYR A 136 -12.51 2.17 1.31
C TYR A 136 -12.90 0.98 0.43
N ARG A 137 -13.28 1.26 -0.83
CA ARG A 137 -13.58 0.22 -1.82
C ARG A 137 -12.29 -0.16 -2.53
N VAL A 138 -11.82 -1.38 -2.31
CA VAL A 138 -10.60 -1.93 -2.90
C VAL A 138 -10.98 -2.74 -4.14
N GLY A 139 -10.36 -2.46 -5.29
CA GLY A 139 -10.63 -3.15 -6.55
C GLY A 139 -10.28 -4.65 -6.52
N PRO A 140 -10.77 -5.45 -7.48
CA PRO A 140 -10.35 -6.84 -7.60
C PRO A 140 -8.86 -6.92 -7.91
N ARG A 141 -8.16 -7.92 -7.35
CA ARG A 141 -6.73 -8.17 -7.59
C ARG A 141 -5.84 -6.92 -7.44
N SER A 142 -6.10 -6.13 -6.39
CA SER A 142 -5.45 -4.84 -6.19
C SER A 142 -4.82 -4.69 -4.80
N VAL A 143 -3.92 -3.71 -4.69
CA VAL A 143 -3.29 -3.29 -3.44
C VAL A 143 -3.53 -1.80 -3.24
N VAL A 144 -3.87 -1.42 -2.01
CA VAL A 144 -4.10 -0.04 -1.59
C VAL A 144 -3.18 0.28 -0.43
N ILE A 145 -2.59 1.47 -0.45
CA ILE A 145 -1.84 2.04 0.68
C ILE A 145 -2.45 3.39 1.01
N LEU A 146 -2.91 3.53 2.25
CA LEU A 146 -3.39 4.77 2.84
C LEU A 146 -2.37 5.26 3.86
N VAL A 147 -2.29 6.57 4.02
CA VAL A 147 -1.47 7.23 5.04
C VAL A 147 -2.34 8.16 5.88
N ALA A 148 -2.11 8.20 7.19
CA ALA A 148 -2.78 9.16 8.07
C ALA A 148 -2.02 10.49 8.08
N ARG A 149 -2.76 11.60 7.96
CA ARG A 149 -2.29 12.98 7.99
C ARG A 149 -3.30 13.91 8.63
#